data_AF-A0A0M3JIY7-F1
#
_entry.id   AF-A0A0M3JIY7-F1
#
_cell.length_a   1.000
_cell.length_b   1.000
_cell.length_c   1.000
_cell.angle_alpha   90.00
_cell.angle_beta   90.00
_cell.angle_gamma   90.00
#
_symmetry.space_group_name_H-M   'P 1'
#
loop_
_entity.id
_entity.type
_entity.pdbx_description
1 polymer ?
#
loop_
_entity_poly.entity_id
_entity_poly.type
_entity_poly.pdbx_seq_one_letter_code
_entity_poly.pdbx_strand_id
1 'polypeptide(L)'
;LISSIYSSRIKNNPARCIPRSWVCDGDLDCRDGSDEKGCGDIKCENDQFKCKEWKGHAAMCIPISWKCDGQNDCVDMSDEAGCTRDKLCEENQFK
;
A
#
# COMPACT_ATOMS: atom_id res chain seq x y z
N LEU A 1 7.39 30.41 25.98
CA LEU A 1 8.40 29.37 25.67
C LEU A 1 7.71 28.28 24.87
N ILE A 2 7.50 28.53 23.57
CA ILE A 2 6.75 27.63 22.69
C ILE A 2 7.80 26.74 22.05
N SER A 3 7.92 25.51 22.54
CA SER A 3 8.77 24.52 21.89
C SER A 3 8.23 24.23 20.51
N SER A 4 9.11 24.45 19.54
CA SER A 4 8.96 24.15 18.13
C SER A 4 8.59 22.67 17.88
N ILE A 5 8.30 22.40 16.60
CA ILE A 5 8.43 21.12 15.89
C ILE A 5 7.42 20.00 16.21
N TYR A 6 6.22 20.04 15.60
CA TYR A 6 5.52 18.81 15.18
C TYR A 6 4.85 19.01 13.81
N SER A 7 5.68 18.80 12.79
CA SER A 7 5.42 18.18 11.49
C SER A 7 4.24 18.70 10.64
N SER A 8 4.62 19.52 9.65
CA SER A 8 4.13 19.50 8.27
C SER A 8 2.66 19.85 7.99
N ARG A 9 2.34 21.14 8.13
CA ARG A 9 1.23 21.76 7.37
C ARG A 9 1.61 21.87 5.89
N ILE A 10 1.08 21.01 5.03
CA ILE A 10 1.07 21.25 3.57
C ILE A 10 -0.12 22.17 3.27
N LYS A 11 0.16 23.35 2.69
CA LYS A 11 -0.79 24.47 2.55
C LYS A 11 -1.59 24.39 1.23
N ASN A 12 -2.92 24.53 1.39
CA ASN A 12 -3.98 24.93 0.43
C ASN A 12 -4.30 23.92 -0.71
N ASN A 13 -5.48 23.29 -0.86
CA ASN A 13 -6.84 23.36 -0.26
C ASN A 13 -7.74 22.28 -0.97
N PRO A 14 -8.76 21.60 -0.39
CA PRO A 14 -8.92 21.08 0.97
C PRO A 14 -8.37 19.64 1.00
N ALA A 15 -7.08 19.49 1.31
CA ALA A 15 -6.53 18.18 1.61
C ALA A 15 -7.26 17.67 2.85
N ARG A 16 -8.12 16.66 2.67
CA ARG A 16 -8.66 15.88 3.79
C ARG A 16 -7.44 15.52 4.63
N CYS A 17 -7.36 16.03 5.85
CA CYS A 17 -6.25 15.65 6.72
C CYS A 17 -6.35 14.15 6.91
N ILE A 18 -5.35 13.42 6.45
CA ILE A 18 -5.27 12.00 6.66
C ILE A 18 -4.64 11.75 8.04
N PRO A 19 -5.08 10.73 8.78
CA PRO A 19 -4.35 10.21 9.92
C PRO A 19 -2.87 9.99 9.60
N ARG A 20 -1.98 10.18 10.59
CA ARG A 20 -0.55 9.88 10.41
C ARG A 20 -0.30 8.39 10.12
N SER A 21 -1.21 7.53 10.55
CA SER A 21 -1.21 6.10 10.22
C SER A 21 -1.45 5.81 8.75
N TRP A 22 -1.91 6.80 7.96
CA TRP A 22 -2.15 6.71 6.52
C TRP A 22 -1.00 7.29 5.69
N VAL A 23 0.14 7.51 6.33
CA VAL A 23 1.36 7.91 5.62
C VAL A 23 2.16 6.63 5.44
N CYS A 24 2.43 6.26 4.20
CA CYS A 24 3.16 5.04 3.84
C CYS A 24 2.42 3.76 4.24
N ASP A 25 1.09 3.78 4.22
CA ASP A 25 0.27 2.60 4.52
C ASP A 25 -0.11 1.79 3.27
N GLY A 26 0.27 2.29 2.09
CA GLY A 26 0.04 1.64 0.81
C GLY A 26 -1.17 2.18 0.05
N ASP A 27 -1.98 3.04 0.67
CA ASP A 27 -3.18 3.61 0.06
C ASP A 27 -2.95 5.07 -0.38
N LEU A 28 -3.57 5.45 -1.50
CA LEU A 28 -3.49 6.84 -2.00
C LEU A 28 -4.59 7.68 -1.37
N ASP A 29 -4.39 8.11 -0.12
CA ASP A 29 -5.35 8.94 0.61
C ASP A 29 -5.21 10.43 0.28
N CYS A 30 -4.00 10.87 -0.02
CA CYS A 30 -3.75 12.18 -0.59
C CYS A 30 -4.07 12.17 -2.09
N ARG A 31 -4.80 13.18 -2.56
CA ARG A 31 -5.15 13.33 -3.98
C ARG A 31 -3.93 13.41 -4.90
N ASP A 32 -2.79 13.88 -4.38
CA ASP A 32 -1.51 13.95 -5.09
C ASP A 32 -0.57 12.77 -4.76
N GLY A 33 -1.03 11.82 -3.95
CA GLY A 33 -0.30 10.66 -3.44
C GLY A 33 0.98 11.02 -2.70
N SER A 34 1.00 12.18 -2.04
CA SER A 34 2.17 12.67 -1.30
C SER A 34 2.43 11.94 0.01
N ASP A 35 1.40 11.32 0.58
CA ASP A 35 1.43 10.39 1.69
C ASP A 35 2.28 9.14 1.42
N GLU A 36 2.23 8.63 0.19
CA GLU A 36 2.97 7.43 -0.18
C GLU A 36 4.37 7.72 -0.75
N LYS A 37 4.86 8.96 -0.71
CA LYS A 37 6.18 9.32 -1.27
C LYS A 37 7.27 9.40 -0.20
N GLY A 38 8.42 8.81 -0.49
CA GLY A 38 9.61 8.93 0.36
C GLY A 38 9.57 8.07 1.64
N CYS A 39 8.82 6.97 1.60
CA CYS A 39 8.59 6.07 2.73
C CYS A 39 9.81 5.21 3.14
N GLY A 40 10.89 5.27 2.37
CA GLY A 40 12.06 4.41 2.56
C GLY A 40 11.74 2.94 2.28
N ASP A 41 12.61 2.04 2.72
CA ASP A 41 12.39 0.60 2.59
C ASP A 41 11.29 0.12 3.54
N ILE A 42 10.07 -0.02 3.03
CA ILE A 42 8.99 -0.68 3.78
C ILE A 42 9.38 -2.15 4.03
N LYS A 43 9.35 -2.53 5.31
CA LYS A 43 9.53 -3.90 5.79
C LYS A 43 8.15 -4.46 6.14
N CYS A 44 7.66 -5.39 5.33
CA CYS A 44 6.46 -6.14 5.64
C CYS A 44 6.75 -7.18 6.74
N GLU A 45 5.72 -7.56 7.50
CA GLU A 45 5.80 -8.67 8.44
C GLU A 45 5.97 -10.02 7.71
N ASN A 46 6.35 -11.06 8.45
CA ASN A 46 6.60 -12.39 7.86
C ASN A 46 5.38 -12.99 7.15
N ASP A 47 4.17 -12.66 7.60
CA ASP A 47 2.90 -13.15 7.06
C ASP A 47 2.30 -12.21 6.00
N GLN A 48 3.10 -11.26 5.50
CA GLN A 48 2.71 -10.27 4.50
C GLN A 48 3.51 -10.41 3.20
N PHE A 49 2.85 -10.17 2.08
CA PHE A 49 3.44 -10.01 0.77
C PHE A 49 3.69 -8.52 0.48
N LYS A 50 4.90 -8.21 0.03
CA LYS A 50 5.29 -6.87 -0.41
C LYS A 50 4.94 -6.69 -1.89
N CYS A 51 3.99 -5.81 -2.19
CA CYS A 51 3.70 -5.35 -3.55
C CYS A 51 4.91 -4.62 -4.14
N LYS A 52 4.97 -4.48 -5.47
CA LYS A 52 6.02 -3.68 -6.10
C LYS A 52 5.75 -2.19 -5.89
N GLU A 53 6.82 -1.41 -5.91
CA GLU A 53 6.72 0.04 -5.91
C GLU A 53 5.99 0.54 -7.15
N TRP A 54 5.02 1.43 -6.96
CA TRP A 54 4.25 2.02 -8.04
C TRP A 54 4.64 3.49 -8.21
N LYS A 55 5.19 3.88 -9.37
CA LYS A 55 5.40 5.31 -9.75
C LYS A 55 6.04 6.21 -8.66
N GLY A 56 6.97 5.67 -7.87
CA GLY A 56 7.64 6.40 -6.78
C GLY A 56 6.83 6.52 -5.48
N HIS A 57 5.77 5.74 -5.36
CA HIS A 57 5.01 5.51 -4.14
C HIS A 57 5.55 4.29 -3.38
N ALA A 58 5.25 4.23 -2.08
CA ALA A 58 5.66 3.17 -1.20
C ALA A 58 5.16 1.81 -1.67
N ALA A 59 5.95 0.77 -1.43
CA ALA A 59 5.50 -0.60 -1.61
C ALA A 59 4.55 -0.98 -0.47
N MET A 60 3.31 -1.33 -0.80
CA MET A 60 2.32 -1.77 0.18
C MET A 60 2.53 -3.23 0.62
N CYS A 61 2.04 -3.56 1.81
CA CYS A 61 2.09 -4.89 2.38
C CYS A 61 0.68 -5.45 2.51
N ILE A 62 0.38 -6.54 1.81
CA ILE A 62 -0.90 -7.25 1.93
C ILE A 62 -0.70 -8.59 2.65
N PRO A 63 -1.73 -9.21 3.23
CA PRO A 63 -1.65 -10.58 3.71
C PRO A 63 -1.16 -11.55 2.62
N ILE A 64 -0.32 -12.53 2.96
CA ILE A 64 0.12 -13.55 1.99
C ILE A 64 -1.06 -14.29 1.34
N SER A 65 -2.19 -14.41 2.05
CA SER A 65 -3.43 -15.03 1.55
C SER A 65 -4.05 -14.29 0.37
N TRP A 66 -3.76 -13.01 0.20
CA TRP A 66 -4.28 -12.17 -0.90
C TRP A 66 -3.43 -12.28 -2.16
N LYS A 67 -2.25 -12.91 -2.07
CA LYS A 67 -1.43 -13.13 -3.26
C LYS A 67 -1.99 -14.27 -4.10
N CYS A 68 -2.37 -13.97 -5.34
CA CYS A 68 -2.99 -14.90 -6.29
C CYS A 68 -4.39 -15.35 -5.87
N ASP A 69 -5.15 -14.48 -5.20
CA ASP A 69 -6.52 -14.78 -4.76
C ASP A 69 -7.57 -14.42 -5.83
N GLY A 70 -7.15 -13.83 -6.95
CA GLY A 70 -8.00 -13.38 -8.04
C GLY A 70 -8.52 -11.95 -7.89
N GLN A 71 -8.14 -11.23 -6.82
CA GLN A 71 -8.45 -9.83 -6.59
C GLN A 71 -7.20 -8.96 -6.74
N ASN A 72 -7.40 -7.71 -7.15
CA ASN A 72 -6.32 -6.74 -7.21
C ASN A 72 -6.25 -6.02 -5.86
N ASP A 73 -5.43 -6.54 -4.96
CA ASP A 73 -5.15 -5.92 -3.67
C ASP A 73 -3.91 -5.03 -3.73
N CYS A 74 -2.96 -5.29 -4.63
CA CYS A 74 -1.89 -4.34 -4.91
C CYS A 74 -2.38 -3.21 -5.83
N VAL A 75 -2.00 -1.95 -5.56
CA VAL A 75 -2.26 -0.80 -6.47
C VAL A 75 -1.70 -1.04 -7.88
N ASP A 76 -0.63 -1.80 -8.00
CA ASP A 76 0.03 -2.14 -9.27
C ASP A 76 -0.32 -3.53 -9.83
N MET A 77 -1.23 -4.28 -9.17
CA MET A 77 -1.61 -5.65 -9.54
C MET A 77 -0.46 -6.68 -9.45
N SER A 78 0.59 -6.39 -8.66
CA SER A 78 1.74 -7.29 -8.55
C SER A 78 1.51 -8.55 -7.72
N ASP A 79 0.48 -8.57 -6.88
CA ASP A 79 -0.04 -9.73 -6.18
C ASP A 79 -0.57 -10.80 -7.13
N GLU A 80 -1.27 -10.38 -8.19
CA GLU A 80 -1.83 -11.27 -9.21
C GLU A 80 -0.87 -11.55 -10.39
N ALA A 81 0.31 -10.94 -10.36
CA ALA A 81 1.31 -11.12 -11.41
C ALA A 81 2.12 -12.42 -11.22
N GLY A 82 2.17 -13.25 -12.27
CA GLY A 82 2.99 -14.47 -12.28
C GLY A 82 2.41 -15.63 -11.47
N CYS A 83 1.11 -15.58 -11.17
CA CYS A 83 0.39 -16.68 -10.55
C CYS A 83 0.31 -17.88 -11.49
N THR A 84 0.74 -19.06 -11.04
CA THR A 84 0.48 -20.31 -11.74
C THR A 84 -1.00 -20.63 -11.61
N ARG A 85 -1.60 -21.18 -12.69
CA ARG A 85 -3.04 -21.47 -12.74
C ARG A 85 -3.54 -22.42 -11.64
N ASP A 86 -2.63 -23.13 -11.00
CA ASP A 86 -2.91 -24.06 -9.91
C ASP A 86 -3.19 -23.35 -8.57
N LYS A 87 -2.90 -22.04 -8.47
CA LYS A 87 -3.10 -21.23 -7.26
C LYS A 87 -4.38 -20.39 -7.27
N LEU A 88 -5.01 -20.23 -8.43
CA LEU A 88 -6.18 -19.36 -8.65
C LEU A 88 -7.52 -20.05 -8.33
N CYS A 89 -7.46 -21.26 -7.76
CA CYS A 89 -8.63 -21.92 -7.20
C CYS A 89 -8.23 -22.40 -5.81
N GLU A 90 -8.85 -21.85 -4.76
CA GLU A 90 -8.86 -22.58 -3.49
C GLU A 90 -9.48 -23.97 -3.72
N GLU A 91 -9.20 -24.94 -2.84
CA GLU A 91 -9.71 -26.33 -2.94
C GLU A 91 -11.24 -26.43 -3.13
N ASN A 92 -11.97 -25.33 -2.93
CA ASN A 92 -13.43 -25.20 -3.06
C ASN A 92 -13.90 -24.37 -4.28
N GLN A 93 -13.04 -24.01 -5.22
CA GLN A 93 -13.41 -23.21 -6.39
C GLN A 93 -13.30 -24.06 -7.68
N PHE A 94 -14.41 -24.17 -8.41
CA PHE A 94 -14.50 -24.93 -9.66
C PHE A 94 -14.24 -24.03 -10.87
N LYS A 95 -13.52 -24.57 -11.86
CA LYS A 95 -13.29 -23.96 -13.19
C LYS A 95 -14.29 -24.49 -14.22
#